data_AF-A0A0M4LF60-F1
#
_entry.id   AF-A0A0M4LF60-F1
#
_cell.length_a   1.000
_cell.length_b   1.000
_cell.length_c   1.000
_cell.angle_alpha   90.00
_cell.angle_beta   90.00
_cell.angle_gamma   90.00
#
_symmetry.space_group_name_H-M   'P 1'
#
loop_
_entity.id
_entity.type
_entity.pdbx_description
1 polymer ?
#
loop_
_entity_poly.entity_id
_entity_poly.type
_entity_poly.pdbx_seq_one_letter_code
_entity_poly.pdbx_strand_id
1 'polypeptide(L)' 'MKTLARQFRRHWDDILVCFDHPYTNAILEGLNGVIRHVKTRARGFRNMDYFCTMIYLTCGRLDLNTVTT' A
#
# COMPACT_ATOMS: atom_id res chain seq x y z
N MET A 1 7.45 22.59 -13.63
CA MET A 1 6.74 21.86 -14.70
C MET A 1 7.67 21.07 -15.64
N LYS A 2 8.86 21.56 -16.03
CA LYS A 2 9.76 20.85 -16.95
C LYS A 2 10.17 19.43 -16.48
N THR A 3 10.38 19.24 -15.17
CA THR A 3 10.79 17.94 -14.59
C THR A 3 9.71 16.86 -14.74
N LEU A 4 8.45 17.22 -14.46
CA LEU A 4 7.30 16.33 -14.61
C LEU A 4 7.09 15.93 -16.08
N ALA A 5 7.15 16.91 -16.99
CA ALA A 5 7.04 16.64 -18.43
C ALA A 5 8.16 15.71 -18.94
N ARG A 6 9.37 15.83 -18.38
CA ARG A 6 10.48 14.93 -18.69
C ARG A 6 10.26 13.51 -18.15
N GLN A 7 9.63 13.35 -16.98
CA GLN A 7 9.28 12.03 -16.46
C GLN A 7 8.22 11.34 -17.31
N PHE A 8 7.17 12.07 -17.73
CA PHE A 8 6.17 11.52 -18.65
C PHE A 8 6.79 11.08 -19.97
N ARG A 9 7.69 11.88 -20.56
CA ARG A 9 8.40 11.48 -21.78
C ARG A 9 9.31 10.26 -21.57
N ARG A 10 9.91 10.11 -20.39
CA ARG A 10 10.81 8.99 -20.08
C ARG A 10 10.07 7.66 -19.87
N HIS A 11 8.84 7.72 -19.37
CA HIS A 11 8.00 6.56 -19.06
C HIS A 11 6.82 6.42 -20.02
N TRP A 12 6.89 7.04 -21.20
CA TRP A 12 5.77 7.09 -22.15
C TRP A 12 5.35 5.68 -22.60
N ASP A 13 6.33 4.84 -22.91
CA ASP A 13 6.09 3.45 -23.35
C ASP A 13 5.47 2.62 -22.22
N ASP A 14 5.98 2.75 -20.98
CA ASP A 14 5.42 2.06 -19.79
C ASP A 14 3.96 2.46 -19.52
N ILE A 15 3.61 3.72 -19.75
CA ILE A 15 2.24 4.23 -19.59
C ILE A 15 1.30 3.60 -20.63
N LEU A 16 1.78 3.44 -21.87
CA LEU A 16 0.98 2.85 -22.95
C LEU A 16 0.79 1.34 -22.78
N VAL A 17 1.76 0.63 -22.21
CA VAL A 17 1.67 -0.83 -21.91
C VAL A 17 0.47 -1.18 -21.02
N CYS A 18 -0.02 -0.24 -20.20
CA CYS A 18 -1.22 -0.40 -19.38
C CYS A 18 -2.49 -0.71 -20.20
N PHE A 19 -2.56 -0.26 -21.46
CA PHE A 19 -3.70 -0.56 -22.35
C PHE A 19 -3.63 -1.97 -22.94
N ASP A 20 -2.42 -2.47 -23.19
CA ASP A 20 -2.20 -3.81 -23.76
C ASP A 20 -2.25 -4.90 -22.69
N HIS A 21 -1.84 -4.58 -21.46
CA HIS A 21 -1.81 -5.50 -20.34
C HIS A 21 -2.61 -4.93 -19.18
N PRO A 22 -3.76 -5.51 -18.81
CA PRO A 22 -4.59 -5.04 -17.70
C PRO A 22 -4.01 -5.38 -16.31
N TYR A 23 -2.68 -5.37 -16.18
CA TYR A 23 -2.00 -5.50 -14.89
C TYR A 23 -2.11 -4.17 -14.15
N THR A 24 -3.23 -4.00 -13.45
CA THR A 24 -3.48 -2.82 -12.64
C THR A 24 -2.78 -2.94 -11.28
N ASN A 25 -1.91 -1.97 -10.97
CA ASN A 25 -1.36 -1.82 -9.62
C ASN A 25 -2.39 -1.28 -8.63
N ALA A 26 -3.66 -1.08 -9.01
CA ALA A 26 -4.68 -0.51 -8.15
C ALA A 26 -4.86 -1.27 -6.81
N ILE A 27 -4.79 -2.60 -6.84
CA ILE A 27 -4.89 -3.42 -5.61
C ILE A 27 -3.67 -3.19 -4.70
N LEU A 28 -2.47 -3.15 -5.28
CA LEU A 28 -1.22 -2.90 -4.57
C LEU A 28 -1.19 -1.48 -3.98
N GLU A 29 -1.66 -0.48 -4.74
CA GLU A 29 -1.78 0.90 -4.26
C GLU A 29 -2.83 1.03 -3.14
N GLY A 30 -3.94 0.31 -3.25
CA GLY A 30 -4.94 0.21 -2.17
C GLY A 30 -4.33 -0.35 -0.88
N LEU A 31 -3.54 -1.43 -0.99
CA LEU A 31 -2.83 -2.01 0.15
C LEU A 31 -1.78 -1.05 0.73
N ASN A 32 -1.00 -0.38 -0.13
CA ASN A 32 -0.04 0.64 0.29
C ASN A 32 -0.71 1.80 1.04
N GLY A 33 -1.94 2.18 0.65
CA GLY A 33 -2.77 3.14 1.36
C GLY A 33 -3.08 2.70 2.79
N VAL A 34 -3.57 1.46 2.96
CA VAL A 34 -3.86 0.88 4.29
C VAL A 34 -2.61 0.85 5.17
N ILE A 35 -1.48 0.41 4.64
CA ILE A 35 -0.21 0.36 5.38
C ILE A 35 0.24 1.77 5.80
N ARG A 36 0.08 2.78 4.93
CA ARG A 36 0.38 4.19 5.27
C ARG A 36 -0.52 4.71 6.39
N HIS A 37 -1.80 4.34 6.38
CA HIS A 37 -2.72 4.69 7.48
C HIS A 37 -2.31 4.03 8.79
N VAL A 38 -1.94 2.75 8.78
CA VAL A 38 -1.40 2.05 9.95
C VAL A 38 -0.13 2.73 10.46
N LYS A 39 0.80 3.10 9.57
CA LYS A 39 2.03 3.83 9.92
C LYS A 39 1.75 5.20 10.53
N THR A 40 0.74 5.91 10.04
CA THR A 40 0.34 7.21 10.60
C THR A 40 -0.30 7.06 11.98
N ARG A 41 -1.09 6.02 12.21
CA ARG A 41 -1.67 5.70 13.52
C ARG A 41 -0.62 5.26 14.54
N ALA A 42 0.42 4.58 14.06
CA ALA A 42 1.53 4.07 14.85
C ALA A 42 2.39 5.15 15.55
N ARG A 43 2.38 6.41 15.07
CA ARG A 43 3.07 7.62 15.61
C ARG A 43 4.32 7.38 16.48
N GLY A 44 5.21 6.45 16.11
CA GLY A 44 6.43 6.16 16.87
C GLY A 44 6.57 4.76 17.46
N PHE A 45 5.97 3.71 16.88
CA PHE A 45 6.46 2.34 17.15
C PHE A 45 7.96 2.28 16.87
N ARG A 46 8.75 2.25 17.95
CA ARG A 46 10.22 2.19 17.92
C ARG A 46 10.70 0.79 17.50
N ASN A 47 9.80 -0.19 17.53
CA ASN A 47 10.04 -1.58 17.15
C ASN A 47 9.19 -1.93 15.91
N MET A 48 9.87 -2.43 14.88
CA MET A 48 9.31 -2.85 13.60
C MET A 48 8.32 -4.02 13.74
N ASP A 49 8.51 -4.89 14.73
CA ASP A 49 7.66 -6.06 14.95
C ASP A 49 6.23 -5.66 15.31
N TYR A 50 6.07 -4.57 16.09
CA TYR A 50 4.74 -4.02 16.38
C TYR A 50 4.07 -3.43 15.14
N PHE A 51 4.86 -2.82 14.25
CA PHE A 51 4.33 -2.31 12.98
C PHE A 51 3.83 -3.46 12.09
N CYS A 52 4.60 -4.54 11.96
CA CYS A 52 4.19 -5.74 11.23
C CYS A 52 2.93 -6.37 11.87
N THR A 53 2.90 -6.51 13.20
CA THR A 53 1.73 -7.04 13.94
C THR A 53 0.47 -6.22 13.66
N MET A 54 0.58 -4.88 13.66
CA MET A 54 -0.54 -4.00 13.34
C MET A 54 -1.02 -4.13 11.89
N ILE A 55 -0.12 -4.37 10.94
CA ILE A 55 -0.50 -4.68 9.56
C ILE A 55 -1.27 -6.00 9.52
N TYR A 56 -0.78 -7.05 10.18
CA TYR A 56 -1.47 -8.35 10.24
C TYR A 56 -2.84 -8.25 10.90
N LEU A 57 -2.98 -7.50 12.00
CA LEU A 57 -4.28 -7.26 12.64
C LEU A 57 -5.24 -6.49 11.74
N THR A 58 -4.75 -5.49 10.99
CA THR A 58 -5.59 -4.63 10.14
C THR A 58 -6.00 -5.30 8.84
N CYS A 59 -5.07 -6.02 8.19
CA CYS A 59 -5.28 -6.66 6.90
C CYS A 59 -5.76 -8.11 7.02
N GLY A 60 -5.46 -8.78 8.12
CA GLY A 60 -5.69 -10.22 8.30
C GLY A 60 -7.13 -10.62 8.66
N ARG A 61 -8.06 -9.66 8.83
CA ARG A 61 -9.47 -9.94 9.17
C ARG A 61 -9.63 -10.96 10.31
N LEU A 62 -8.84 -10.83 11.38
CA LEU A 62 -8.95 -11.73 12.54
C LEU A 62 -10.30 -11.52 13.25
N ASP A 63 -11.02 -12.60 13.47
CA ASP A 63 -12.25 -12.60 14.27
C ASP A 63 -11.89 -12.78 15.75
N LEU A 64 -11.73 -11.65 16.44
CA LEU A 64 -11.37 -11.61 17.86
C LEU A 64 -12.54 -11.98 18.79
N ASN A 65 -13.74 -12.21 18.26
CA ASN A 65 -14.92 -12.52 19.08
C ASN A 65 -14.95 -13.98 19.57
N THR A 66 -14.07 -14.84 19.05
CA THR A 66 -14.05 -16.28 19.35
C THR A 66 -13.37 -16.64 20.68
N VAL A 67 -12.75 -15.67 21.38
CA VAL A 67 -11.96 -15.90 22.60
C VAL A 67 -12.65 -15.34 23.84
N THR A 68 -13.97 -15.50 23.93
CA THR A 68 -14.71 -15.32 25.19
C THR A 68 -15.27 -16.68 25.60
N THR A 69 -14.53 -17.42 26.42
CA THR A 69 -15.01 -18.60 27.16
C THR A 69 -14.57 -18.44 28.61
#